data_AF-A0A956TIH0-F1
#
_entry.id   AF-A0A956TIH0-F1
#
_cell.length_a   1.000
_cell.length_b   1.000
_cell.length_c   1.000
_cell.angle_alpha   90.00
_cell.angle_beta   90.00
_cell.angle_gamma   90.00
#
_symmetry.space_group_name_H-M   'P 1'
#
loop_
_entity.id
_entity.type
_entity.pdbx_description
1 polymer ?
#
loop_
_entity_poly.entity_id
_entity_poly.type
_entity_poly.pdbx_seq_one_letter_code
_entity_poly.pdbx_strand_id
1 'polypeptide(L)'
;EALFGRNWGCLEHFDCLHFELCYYQAIELAIARGLARVEAGAQGQHKLQRGYLPVPTYSAHFIADTAFRGLIDRYLREEKAEVRATIAILGQRHSPYKNEVEQHG
;
A
#
# COMPACT_ATOMS: atom_id res chain seq x y z
N GLU A 1 15.56 -6.33 0.30
CA GLU A 1 14.82 -5.05 0.19
C GLU A 1 13.36 -5.18 0.63
N ALA A 2 12.56 -6.06 0.02
CA ALA A 2 11.14 -6.24 0.35
C ALA A 2 10.66 -7.71 0.31
N LEU A 3 9.54 -8.02 0.97
CA LEU A 3 8.81 -9.29 0.86
C LEU A 3 7.51 -9.07 0.05
N PHE A 4 7.23 -9.92 -0.94
CA PHE A 4 6.07 -9.77 -1.83
C PHE A 4 5.05 -10.89 -1.63
N GLY A 5 3.83 -10.52 -1.25
CA GLY A 5 2.69 -11.44 -1.29
C GLY A 5 2.25 -11.65 -2.73
N ARG A 6 2.24 -12.91 -3.21
CA ARG A 6 1.85 -13.23 -4.59
C ARG A 6 0.51 -13.96 -4.66
N ASN A 7 0.39 -15.04 -3.90
CA ASN A 7 -0.80 -15.87 -3.86
C ASN A 7 -1.10 -16.24 -2.42
N TRP A 8 -2.37 -16.41 -2.12
CA TRP A 8 -2.88 -16.95 -0.87
C TRP A 8 -4.04 -17.89 -1.17
N GLY A 9 -4.20 -18.93 -0.37
CA GLY A 9 -5.31 -19.86 -0.45
C GLY A 9 -5.35 -20.77 0.77
N CYS A 10 -6.49 -21.44 0.96
CA CYS A 10 -6.65 -22.44 2.01
C CYS A 10 -7.49 -23.61 1.48
N LEU A 11 -7.21 -24.82 1.98
CA LEU A 11 -7.96 -26.03 1.64
C LEU A 11 -9.23 -26.17 2.49
N GLU A 12 -9.22 -25.60 3.69
CA GLU A 12 -10.31 -25.65 4.66
C GLU A 12 -10.64 -24.24 5.16
N HIS A 13 -11.76 -24.07 5.86
CA HIS A 13 -12.15 -22.78 6.40
C HIS A 13 -11.60 -22.62 7.81
N PHE A 14 -10.84 -21.54 8.02
CA PHE A 14 -10.35 -21.14 9.32
C PHE A 14 -10.62 -19.65 9.50
N ASP A 15 -11.22 -19.30 10.64
CA ASP A 15 -11.48 -17.91 10.99
C ASP A 15 -10.17 -17.13 11.01
N CYS A 16 -10.20 -15.95 10.39
CA CYS A 16 -9.10 -14.99 10.36
C CYS A 16 -7.78 -15.45 9.73
N LEU A 17 -7.67 -16.68 9.19
CA LEU A 17 -6.40 -17.22 8.69
C LEU A 17 -5.76 -16.39 7.56
N HIS A 18 -6.58 -15.79 6.70
CA HIS A 18 -6.10 -14.85 5.69
C HIS A 18 -5.34 -13.66 6.30
N PHE A 19 -5.82 -13.13 7.44
CA PHE A 19 -5.16 -12.00 8.10
C PHE A 19 -3.84 -12.43 8.72
N GLU A 20 -3.84 -13.58 9.40
CA GLU A 20 -2.64 -14.15 10.01
C GLU A 20 -1.53 -14.35 8.98
N LEU A 21 -1.83 -15.02 7.86
CA LEU A 21 -0.80 -15.42 6.91
C LEU A 21 -0.44 -14.32 5.91
N CYS A 22 -1.39 -13.49 5.47
CA CYS A 22 -1.11 -12.43 4.49
C CYS A 22 -0.63 -11.12 5.09
N TYR A 23 -0.80 -10.90 6.40
CA TYR A 23 -0.44 -9.65 7.06
C TYR A 23 0.53 -9.90 8.21
N TYR A 24 0.10 -10.57 9.29
CA TYR A 24 0.88 -10.64 10.52
C TYR A 24 2.16 -11.46 10.37
N GLN A 25 2.07 -12.72 9.92
CA GLN A 25 3.25 -13.56 9.66
C GLN A 25 4.17 -12.96 8.60
N ALA A 26 3.61 -12.33 7.56
CA ALA A 26 4.41 -11.68 6.52
C ALA A 26 5.24 -10.50 7.08
N ILE A 27 4.65 -9.70 7.98
CA ILE A 27 5.31 -8.59 8.65
C ILE A 27 6.38 -9.10 9.62
N GLU A 28 6.06 -10.08 10.46
CA GLU A 28 7.02 -10.71 11.39
C GLU A 28 8.24 -11.26 10.65
N LEU A 29 7.99 -11.95 9.53
CA LEU A 29 9.04 -12.51 8.70
C LEU A 29 9.94 -11.46 8.06
N ALA A 30 9.36 -10.33 7.64
CA ALA A 30 10.11 -9.21 7.10
C ALA A 30 11.00 -8.57 8.17
N ILE A 31 10.47 -8.36 9.38
CA ILE A 31 11.22 -7.83 10.52
C ILE A 31 12.37 -8.77 10.89
N ALA A 32 12.10 -10.07 11.05
CA ALA A 32 13.10 -11.07 11.41
C ALA A 32 14.25 -11.17 10.40
N ARG A 33 13.99 -10.83 9.12
CA ARG A 33 14.98 -10.83 8.05
C ARG A 33 15.59 -9.46 7.75
N GLY A 34 15.24 -8.43 8.51
CA GLY A 34 15.71 -7.06 8.26
C GLY A 34 15.27 -6.50 6.90
N LEU A 35 14.12 -6.94 6.38
CA LEU A 35 13.53 -6.38 5.17
C LEU A 35 12.81 -5.07 5.48
N ALA A 36 12.94 -4.09 4.60
CA ALA A 36 12.45 -2.74 4.87
C ALA A 36 10.93 -2.58 4.67
N ARG A 37 10.30 -3.45 3.88
CA ARG A 37 8.86 -3.39 3.59
C ARG A 37 8.26 -4.74 3.22
N VAL A 38 6.95 -4.85 3.39
CA VAL A 38 6.10 -5.91 2.84
C VAL A 38 5.19 -5.30 1.78
N GLU A 39 5.04 -6.00 0.66
CA GLU A 39 4.19 -5.63 -0.46
C GLU A 39 3.02 -6.61 -0.51
N ALA A 40 1.89 -6.24 0.11
CA ALA A 40 0.70 -7.08 0.18
C ALA A 40 -0.16 -7.03 -1.11
N GLY A 41 0.38 -6.52 -2.22
CA GLY A 41 -0.31 -6.32 -3.51
C GLY A 41 -1.19 -5.07 -3.54
N ALA A 42 -1.92 -4.88 -4.64
CA ALA A 42 -2.86 -3.76 -4.82
C ALA A 42 -4.27 -4.14 -4.32
N GLN A 43 -4.74 -3.50 -3.25
CA GLN A 43 -6.12 -3.67 -2.78
C GLN A 43 -6.56 -2.43 -1.99
N GLY A 44 -7.85 -2.17 -1.92
CA GLY A 44 -8.42 -0.90 -1.45
C GLY A 44 -8.11 -0.49 0.00
N GLN A 45 -8.81 0.56 0.44
CA GLN A 45 -8.53 1.29 1.68
C GLN A 45 -8.52 0.46 2.98
N HIS A 46 -9.10 -0.74 2.98
CA HIS A 46 -9.11 -1.66 4.13
C HIS A 46 -7.70 -2.09 4.59
N LYS A 47 -6.67 -1.94 3.74
CA LYS A 47 -5.27 -2.22 4.09
C LYS A 47 -4.71 -1.26 5.14
N LEU A 48 -5.27 -0.06 5.24
CA LEU A 48 -4.85 0.92 6.23
C LEU A 48 -5.04 0.41 7.67
N GLN A 49 -6.21 -0.16 7.94
CA GLN A 49 -6.52 -0.79 9.24
C GLN A 49 -5.67 -2.04 9.53
N ARG A 50 -4.99 -2.59 8.51
CA ARG A 50 -4.13 -3.77 8.62
C ARG A 50 -2.64 -3.41 8.69
N GLY A 51 -2.31 -2.13 8.92
CA GLY A 51 -0.93 -1.66 9.09
C GLY A 51 -0.20 -1.30 7.79
N TYR A 52 -0.91 -1.14 6.67
CA TYR A 52 -0.28 -0.70 5.41
C TYR A 52 -0.66 0.75 5.12
N LEU A 53 0.29 1.66 5.32
CA LEU A 53 0.13 3.06 4.92
C LEU A 53 0.20 3.18 3.38
N PRO A 54 -0.58 4.10 2.79
CA PRO A 54 -0.54 4.32 1.35
C PRO A 54 0.78 5.01 0.98
N VAL A 55 1.40 4.51 -0.09
CA VAL A 55 2.62 5.08 -0.66
C VAL A 55 2.44 5.28 -2.17
N PRO A 56 3.07 6.31 -2.77
CA PRO A 56 3.06 6.47 -4.22
C PRO A 56 3.66 5.23 -4.89
N THR A 57 2.92 4.67 -5.84
CA THR A 57 3.39 3.58 -6.70
C THR A 57 3.49 4.09 -8.14
N TYR A 58 4.51 3.66 -8.85
CA TYR A 58 4.80 4.14 -10.20
C TYR A 58 4.66 3.01 -11.20
N SER A 59 4.14 3.33 -12.38
CA SER A 59 4.12 2.44 -13.54
C SER A 59 4.55 3.20 -14.79
N ALA A 60 5.08 2.47 -15.76
CA ALA A 60 5.51 3.03 -17.03
C ALA A 60 4.76 2.33 -18.15
N HIS A 61 4.17 3.13 -19.04
CA HIS A 61 3.35 2.66 -20.14
C HIS A 61 3.83 3.32 -21.43
N PHE A 62 4.12 2.51 -22.44
CA PHE A 62 4.40 3.03 -23.77
C PHE A 62 3.09 3.24 -24.53
N ILE A 63 2.89 4.46 -25.03
CA ILE A 63 1.70 4.84 -25.80
C ILE A 63 2.20 5.35 -27.15
N ALA A 64 1.97 4.54 -28.20
CA ALA A 64 2.45 4.84 -29.55
C ALA A 64 1.70 6.01 -30.20
N ASP A 65 0.40 6.11 -29.95
CA ASP A 65 -0.44 7.20 -30.47
C ASP A 65 -0.14 8.49 -29.70
N THR A 66 0.37 9.50 -30.41
CA THR A 66 0.79 10.78 -29.83
C THR A 66 -0.40 11.63 -29.34
N ALA A 67 -1.55 11.55 -30.01
CA ALA A 67 -2.76 12.27 -29.59
C ALA A 67 -3.32 11.66 -28.31
N PHE A 68 -3.40 10.33 -28.25
CA PHE A 68 -3.88 9.61 -27.06
C PHE A 68 -2.92 9.78 -25.87
N ARG A 69 -1.60 9.75 -26.12
CA ARG A 69 -0.60 10.07 -25.11
C ARG A 69 -0.80 11.47 -24.53
N GLY A 70 -1.06 12.47 -25.37
CA GLY A 70 -1.34 13.84 -24.92
C GLY A 70 -2.59 13.94 -24.03
N LEU A 71 -3.64 13.16 -24.33
CA LEU A 71 -4.84 13.09 -23.50
C LEU A 71 -4.56 12.48 -22.12
N ILE A 72 -3.82 11.36 -22.10
CA ILE A 72 -3.41 10.69 -20.85
C ILE A 72 -2.52 11.62 -20.02
N ASP A 73 -1.52 12.28 -20.64
CA ASP A 73 -0.62 13.20 -19.94
C ASP A 73 -1.38 14.37 -19.29
N ARG A 74 -2.44 14.88 -19.94
CA ARG A 74 -3.30 15.90 -19.35
C ARG A 74 -4.06 15.39 -18.14
N TYR A 75 -4.71 14.24 -18.27
CA TYR A 75 -5.45 13.61 -17.17
C TYR A 75 -4.53 13.32 -15.96
N LEU A 76 -3.35 12.74 -16.21
CA LEU A 76 -2.39 12.40 -15.17
C LEU A 76 -1.87 13.62 -14.39
N ARG A 77 -1.91 14.84 -14.94
CA ARG A 77 -1.53 16.05 -14.18
C ARG A 77 -2.50 16.32 -13.03
N GLU A 78 -3.80 16.18 -13.30
CA GLU A 78 -4.87 16.39 -12.33
C GLU A 78 -4.93 15.21 -11.35
N GLU A 79 -4.97 13.98 -11.86
CA GLU A 79 -5.03 12.75 -11.05
C GLU A 79 -3.86 12.67 -10.05
N LYS A 80 -2.64 13.04 -10.44
CA LYS A 80 -1.48 13.04 -9.53
C LYS A 80 -1.67 13.97 -8.34
N ALA A 81 -2.35 15.11 -8.52
CA ALA A 81 -2.63 16.02 -7.42
C ALA A 81 -3.65 15.41 -6.45
N GLU A 82 -4.71 14.81 -6.99
CA GLU A 82 -5.74 14.12 -6.21
C GLU A 82 -5.17 12.94 -5.43
N VAL A 83 -4.40 12.06 -6.08
CA VAL A 83 -3.75 10.91 -5.44
C VAL A 83 -2.83 11.35 -4.30
N ARG A 84 -2.03 12.41 -4.48
CA ARG A 84 -1.18 12.94 -3.41
C ARG A 84 -2.01 13.47 -2.23
N ALA A 85 -3.10 14.18 -2.51
CA ALA A 85 -4.00 14.66 -1.48
C ALA A 85 -4.65 13.49 -0.72
N THR A 86 -5.11 12.46 -1.42
CA THR A 86 -5.66 11.24 -0.81
C THR A 86 -4.63 10.54 0.07
N ILE A 87 -3.39 10.35 -0.39
CA ILE A 87 -2.31 9.75 0.41
C ILE A 87 -2.07 10.56 1.69
N ALA A 88 -2.00 11.90 1.59
CA ALA A 88 -1.81 12.77 2.74
C ALA A 88 -2.97 12.67 3.75
N ILE A 89 -4.21 12.69 3.28
CA ILE A 89 -5.41 12.56 4.13
C ILE A 89 -5.41 11.21 4.87
N LEU A 90 -5.18 10.12 4.15
CA LEU A 90 -5.16 8.77 4.73
C LEU A 90 -4.00 8.60 5.73
N GLY A 91 -2.82 9.12 5.40
CA GLY A 91 -1.64 9.06 6.27
C GLY A 91 -1.74 9.90 7.54
N GLN A 92 -2.44 11.04 7.50
CA GLN A 92 -2.55 11.94 8.67
C GLN A 92 -3.77 11.64 9.55
N ARG A 93 -4.93 11.36 8.95
CA ARG A 93 -6.21 11.27 9.68
C ARG A 93 -6.64 9.84 9.99
N HIS A 94 -6.06 8.86 9.29
CA HIS A 94 -6.50 7.48 9.37
C HIS A 94 -5.33 6.50 9.57
N SER A 95 -4.14 7.01 9.88
CA SER A 95 -3.02 6.16 10.27
C SER A 95 -3.38 5.35 11.51
N PRO A 96 -3.15 4.02 11.51
CA PRO A 96 -3.34 3.18 12.70
C PRO A 96 -2.21 3.38 13.73
N TYR A 97 -1.16 4.12 13.39
CA TYR A 97 0.00 4.34 14.25
C TYR A 97 -0.19 5.58 15.13
N LYS A 98 0.32 5.50 16.36
CA LYS A 98 0.36 6.64 17.28
C LYS A 98 1.26 7.73 16.68
N ASN A 99 0.77 8.96 16.66
CA ASN A 99 1.60 10.11 16.31
C ASN A 99 2.65 10.29 17.42
N GLU A 100 3.94 10.14 17.11
CA GLU A 100 5.01 10.44 18.06
C GLU A 100 5.18 11.96 18.24
N VAL A 101 4.26 12.60 18.99
CA VAL A 101 4.55 13.84 19.72
C VAL A 101 3.63 13.92 20.95
N GLU A 102 3.99 13.20 22.01
CA GLU A 102 3.79 13.69 23.38
C GLU A 102 5.11 13.42 24.09
N GLN A 103 6.01 14.41 24.04
CA GLN A 103 7.15 14.48 24.94
C GLN A 103 6.59 14.45 26.37
N HIS A 104 6.68 13.28 27.01
CA HIS A 104 6.44 13.14 28.43
C HIS A 104 7.77 13.34 29.15
N GLY A 105 7.84 14.40 29.97
CA GLY A 105 8.84 14.56 31.05
C GLY A 105 10.01 15.46 30.71
#